data_AF-A0A445KKM0-F1
#
_entry.id   AF-A0A445KKM0-F1
#
_cell.length_a   1.000
_cell.length_b   1.000
_cell.length_c   1.000
_cell.angle_alpha   90.00
_cell.angle_beta   90.00
_cell.angle_gamma   90.00
#
_symmetry.space_group_name_H-M   'P 1'
#
loop_
_entity.id
_entity.type
_entity.pdbx_description
1 polymer ?
#
loop_
_entity_poly.entity_id
_entity_poly.type
_entity_poly.pdbx_seq_one_letter_code
_entity_poly.pdbx_strand_id
1 'polypeptide(L)'
;MHKLCELYVDVDPPLLVEIGKVYNLGSTIHRKKIEDDNVRVVIEEVIDSNAQVLFLIDEVQIVGHALNHFIQWPKRLVRAITTKKDLLGVYLGTKMLNISIMQLWLLYIHDLCTNNDNIANIYGFMGLHPIQNVGNTADDQNNVVALYSLHNKRIDHEIKSKVESAMDEYHRMMGLGSTNRKKPIWIFPCQTQPRSYEYGYYVIEHILKIVTDNINTAWKHNFDNSGPMPDEDIASI
;
A
#
# COMPACT_ATOMS: atom_id res chain seq x y z
N MET A 1 11.22 16.04 10.60
CA MET A 1 11.27 14.60 10.95
C MET A 1 12.25 13.93 10.00
N HIS A 2 13.14 13.06 10.50
CA HIS A 2 14.11 12.32 9.69
C HIS A 2 13.76 10.82 9.69
N LYS A 3 14.16 10.08 8.66
CA LYS A 3 13.99 8.63 8.56
C LYS A 3 15.32 7.98 8.21
N LEU A 4 15.67 6.89 8.88
CA LEU A 4 16.86 6.11 8.58
C LEU A 4 16.70 5.42 7.21
N CYS A 5 17.76 5.36 6.42
CA CYS A 5 17.74 4.79 5.09
C CYS A 5 19.09 4.15 4.73
N GLU A 6 19.03 3.18 3.85
CA GLU A 6 20.15 2.62 3.10
C GLU A 6 20.31 3.38 1.78
N LEU A 7 21.56 3.63 1.40
CA LEU A 7 21.93 4.34 0.18
C LEU A 7 22.68 3.40 -0.76
N TYR A 8 22.21 3.33 -2.00
CA TYR A 8 22.72 2.46 -3.03
C TYR A 8 23.48 3.24 -4.10
N VAL A 9 24.44 2.60 -4.76
CA VAL A 9 25.00 3.05 -6.04
C VAL A 9 24.37 2.29 -7.20
N ASP A 10 24.23 2.99 -8.33
CA ASP A 10 23.64 2.50 -9.57
C ASP A 10 24.61 1.60 -10.34
N VAL A 11 24.86 0.42 -9.78
CA VAL A 11 25.54 -0.71 -10.44
C VAL A 11 24.55 -1.85 -10.56
N ASP A 12 24.82 -2.84 -11.40
CA ASP A 12 23.93 -4.00 -11.57
C ASP A 12 24.58 -5.27 -11.00
N PRO A 13 24.10 -5.82 -9.87
CA PRO A 13 22.96 -5.35 -9.05
C PRO A 13 23.32 -4.15 -8.14
N PRO A 14 22.35 -3.30 -7.72
CA PRO A 14 22.62 -2.13 -6.90
C PRO A 14 23.36 -2.47 -5.61
N LEU A 15 24.46 -1.77 -5.36
CA LEU A 15 25.34 -2.02 -4.22
C LEU A 15 25.02 -1.06 -3.07
N LEU A 16 24.80 -1.59 -1.87
CA LEU A 16 24.66 -0.82 -0.64
C LEU A 16 26.02 -0.23 -0.24
N VAL A 17 26.11 1.08 -0.12
CA VAL A 17 27.37 1.78 0.18
C VAL A 17 27.35 2.52 1.52
N GLU A 18 26.18 2.95 1.99
CA GLU A 18 26.06 3.81 3.17
C GLU A 18 24.71 3.64 3.88
N ILE A 19 24.68 4.00 5.17
CA ILE A 19 23.47 4.22 5.95
C ILE A 19 23.39 5.70 6.31
N GLY A 20 22.21 6.29 6.11
CA GLY A 20 21.98 7.69 6.35
C GLY A 20 20.59 8.00 6.89
N LYS A 21 20.30 9.29 6.98
CA LYS A 21 19.00 9.84 7.35
C LYS A 21 18.48 10.76 6.26
N VAL A 22 17.26 10.51 5.79
CA VAL A 22 16.54 11.39 4.86
C VAL A 22 15.90 12.55 5.63
N TYR A 23 16.04 13.77 5.11
CA TYR A 23 15.43 14.97 5.68
C TYR A 23 14.51 15.68 4.67
N ASN A 24 13.24 15.84 5.03
CA ASN A 24 12.24 16.57 4.23
C ASN A 24 12.16 18.05 4.64
N LEU A 25 13.29 18.76 4.68
CA LEU A 25 13.36 20.16 5.13
C LEU A 25 14.08 21.02 4.10
N GLY A 26 13.44 22.08 3.62
CA GLY A 26 14.04 23.07 2.72
C GLY A 26 14.33 22.57 1.30
N SER A 27 14.28 23.47 0.32
CA SER A 27 14.48 23.16 -1.10
C SER A 27 15.94 23.29 -1.58
N THR A 28 16.87 23.66 -0.70
CA THR A 28 18.27 23.92 -1.06
C THR A 28 19.26 23.27 -0.08
N ILE A 29 20.34 22.72 -0.62
CA ILE A 29 21.53 22.25 0.12
C ILE A 29 22.71 23.09 -0.36
N HIS A 30 23.47 23.69 0.56
CA HIS A 30 24.61 24.57 0.22
C HIS A 30 24.29 25.62 -0.87
N ARG A 31 23.10 26.25 -0.78
CA ARG A 31 22.56 27.23 -1.75
C ARG A 31 22.24 26.68 -3.15
N LYS A 32 22.45 25.38 -3.42
CA LYS A 32 22.01 24.69 -4.64
C LYS A 32 20.62 24.10 -4.44
N LYS A 33 19.74 24.27 -5.42
CA LYS A 33 18.39 23.67 -5.41
C LYS A 33 18.49 22.14 -5.44
N ILE A 34 17.64 21.46 -4.69
CA ILE A 34 17.48 20.00 -4.77
C ILE A 34 16.71 19.69 -6.05
N GLU A 35 17.27 18.81 -6.88
CA GLU A 35 16.60 18.30 -8.08
C GLU A 35 15.39 17.47 -7.69
N ASP A 36 14.35 17.48 -8.53
CA ASP A 36 13.06 16.85 -8.19
C ASP A 36 13.18 15.33 -7.95
N ASP A 37 14.16 14.67 -8.57
CA ASP A 37 14.42 13.24 -8.41
C ASP A 37 15.41 12.91 -7.27
N ASN A 38 15.93 13.93 -6.59
CA ASN A 38 16.87 13.77 -5.50
C ASN A 38 16.22 14.03 -4.13
N VAL A 39 16.84 13.49 -3.09
CA VAL A 39 16.50 13.74 -1.69
C VAL A 39 17.71 14.19 -0.92
N ARG A 40 17.47 14.97 0.14
CA ARG A 40 18.49 15.35 1.10
C ARG A 40 18.76 14.20 2.04
N VAL A 41 20.01 13.76 2.11
CA VAL A 41 20.46 12.73 3.05
C VAL A 41 21.65 13.23 3.86
N VAL A 42 21.77 12.74 5.09
CA VAL A 42 22.97 12.86 5.93
C VAL A 42 23.50 11.47 6.15
N ILE A 43 24.80 11.27 5.94
CA ILE A 43 25.44 9.98 6.17
C ILE A 43 25.71 9.80 7.66
N GLU A 44 25.26 8.67 8.19
CA GLU A 44 25.53 8.26 9.57
C GLU A 44 26.65 7.21 9.63
N GLU A 45 26.64 6.28 8.69
CA GLU A 45 27.59 5.16 8.65
C GLU A 45 28.00 4.85 7.21
N VAL A 46 29.29 4.62 7.04
CA VAL A 46 29.90 4.24 5.77
C VAL A 46 30.11 2.73 5.75
N ILE A 47 29.52 2.04 4.79
CA ILE A 47 29.66 0.58 4.63
C ILE A 47 30.82 0.27 3.69
N ASP A 48 30.91 0.96 2.54
CA ASP A 48 32.02 0.85 1.60
C ASP A 48 32.67 2.21 1.37
N SER A 49 33.79 2.45 2.08
CA SER A 49 34.53 3.70 1.99
C SER A 49 35.19 3.95 0.64
N ASN A 50 35.36 2.93 -0.19
CA ASN A 50 36.04 3.00 -1.49
C ASN A 50 35.07 3.12 -2.67
N ALA A 51 33.77 3.01 -2.43
CA ALA A 51 32.76 3.20 -3.46
C ALA A 51 32.78 4.64 -3.99
N GLN A 52 32.69 4.79 -5.32
CA GLN A 52 32.59 6.11 -5.96
C GLN A 52 31.14 6.59 -5.93
N VAL A 53 30.92 7.80 -5.41
CA VAL A 53 29.59 8.44 -5.41
C VAL A 53 29.29 8.97 -6.81
N LEU A 54 28.13 8.60 -7.35
CA LEU A 54 27.74 8.88 -8.74
C LEU A 54 27.45 10.36 -9.04
N PHE A 55 27.34 11.23 -8.02
CA PHE A 55 26.99 12.63 -8.21
C PHE A 55 28.04 13.57 -7.61
N LEU A 56 28.98 13.95 -8.48
CA LEU A 56 30.02 14.96 -8.26
C LEU A 56 29.42 16.31 -7.83
N ILE A 57 29.89 16.83 -6.71
CA ILE A 57 30.06 18.28 -6.50
C ILE A 57 31.49 18.46 -5.99
N ASP A 58 32.16 19.53 -6.43
CA ASP A 58 33.63 19.79 -6.39
C ASP A 58 34.36 19.59 -5.04
N GLU A 59 33.68 19.22 -3.95
CA GLU A 59 34.29 19.00 -2.63
C GLU A 59 34.18 17.56 -2.08
N VAL A 60 33.51 16.62 -2.76
CA VAL A 60 33.37 15.23 -2.25
C VAL A 60 33.55 14.20 -3.38
N GLN A 61 34.73 13.57 -3.41
CA GLN A 61 35.10 12.54 -4.39
C GLN A 61 34.96 11.10 -3.87
N ILE A 62 34.75 10.90 -2.56
CA ILE A 62 34.80 9.60 -1.89
C ILE A 62 33.72 9.53 -0.81
N VAL A 63 33.00 8.41 -0.72
CA VAL A 63 31.97 8.10 0.31
C VAL A 63 32.45 8.47 1.72
N GLY A 64 33.69 8.10 2.08
CA GLY A 64 34.26 8.39 3.40
C GLY A 64 34.37 9.88 3.77
N HIS A 65 34.36 10.79 2.79
CA HIS A 65 34.49 12.24 3.03
C HIS A 65 33.13 12.91 3.31
N ALA A 66 32.02 12.21 3.08
CA ALA A 66 30.68 12.75 3.18
C ALA A 66 30.01 12.51 4.55
N LEU A 67 30.72 11.87 5.49
CA LEU A 67 30.24 11.61 6.84
C LEU A 67 29.76 12.92 7.50
N ASN A 68 28.53 12.92 8.03
CA ASN A 68 27.86 14.08 8.64
C ASN A 68 27.61 15.29 7.73
N HIS A 69 27.77 15.17 6.41
CA HIS A 69 27.44 16.24 5.45
C HIS A 69 26.08 16.02 4.80
N PHE A 70 25.40 17.11 4.47
CA PHE A 70 24.16 17.05 3.70
C PHE A 70 24.49 16.90 2.21
N ILE A 71 24.05 15.80 1.62
CA ILE A 71 24.22 15.53 0.19
C ILE A 71 22.87 15.28 -0.47
N GLN A 72 22.85 15.39 -1.79
CA GLN A 72 21.71 14.99 -2.62
C GLN A 72 21.91 13.54 -3.04
N TRP A 73 20.87 12.71 -2.92
CA TRP A 73 20.88 11.32 -3.37
C TRP A 73 19.66 11.00 -4.24
N PRO A 74 19.80 10.23 -5.33
CA PRO A 74 18.66 9.86 -6.16
C PRO A 74 17.62 9.05 -5.39
N LYS A 75 16.35 9.45 -5.44
CA LYS A 75 15.24 8.78 -4.74
C LYS A 75 15.17 7.28 -5.00
N ARG A 76 15.44 6.86 -6.24
CA ARG A 76 15.40 5.45 -6.65
C ARG A 76 16.49 4.58 -6.00
N LEU A 77 17.55 5.20 -5.47
CA LEU A 77 18.67 4.53 -4.81
C LEU A 77 18.62 4.68 -3.28
N VAL A 78 17.49 5.14 -2.74
CA VAL A 78 17.29 5.27 -1.29
C VAL A 78 16.24 4.26 -0.84
N ARG A 79 16.61 3.37 0.09
CA ARG A 79 15.68 2.42 0.71
C ARG A 79 15.47 2.77 2.17
N ALA A 80 14.24 3.05 2.58
CA ALA A 80 13.95 3.36 3.98
C ALA A 80 14.16 2.13 4.86
N ILE A 81 14.83 2.32 6.01
CA ILE A 81 14.97 1.26 7.01
C ILE A 81 13.75 1.32 7.93
N THR A 82 13.10 0.17 8.12
CA THR A 82 12.02 0.04 9.10
C THR A 82 12.63 -0.30 10.45
N THR A 83 12.48 0.59 11.45
CA THR A 83 13.07 0.36 12.78
C THR A 83 12.14 -0.49 13.65
N LYS A 84 12.67 -1.11 14.73
CA LYS A 84 11.84 -1.79 15.75
C LYS A 84 10.76 -0.87 16.33
N LYS A 85 11.04 0.43 16.47
CA LYS A 85 10.07 1.42 16.94
C LYS A 85 8.97 1.66 15.90
N ASP A 86 9.29 1.63 14.61
CA ASP A 86 8.29 1.72 13.55
C ASP A 86 7.41 0.48 13.52
N LEU A 87 8.00 -0.72 13.65
CA LEU A 87 7.25 -1.98 13.76
C LEU A 87 6.35 -2.00 15.00
N LEU A 88 6.87 -1.59 16.16
CA LEU A 88 6.06 -1.48 17.38
C LEU A 88 4.94 -0.45 17.20
N GLY A 89 5.21 0.65 16.51
CA GLY A 89 4.20 1.65 16.22
C GLY A 89 3.10 1.13 15.29
N VAL A 90 3.45 0.25 14.34
CA VAL A 90 2.49 -0.47 13.50
C VAL A 90 1.66 -1.45 14.34
N TYR A 91 2.32 -2.29 15.14
CA TYR A 91 1.66 -3.25 16.04
C TYR A 91 0.69 -2.57 17.02
N LEU A 92 1.04 -1.39 17.54
CA LEU A 92 0.19 -0.64 18.46
C LEU A 92 -0.87 0.21 17.76
N GLY A 93 -1.01 0.14 16.42
CA GLY A 93 -1.97 0.96 15.68
C GLY A 93 -1.65 2.46 15.65
N THR A 94 -0.45 2.88 16.07
CA THR A 94 -0.06 4.30 16.23
C THR A 94 0.71 4.88 15.04
N LYS A 95 0.89 4.08 13.98
CA LYS A 95 1.62 4.47 12.76
C LYS A 95 0.78 4.23 11.52
N MET A 96 0.95 5.05 10.50
CA MET A 96 0.33 4.81 9.20
C MET A 96 0.91 3.55 8.54
N LEU A 97 0.05 2.69 8.01
CA LEU A 97 0.48 1.51 7.27
C LEU A 97 1.09 1.90 5.92
N ASN A 98 2.24 1.31 5.62
CA ASN A 98 2.88 1.43 4.31
C ASN A 98 2.20 0.47 3.32
N ILE A 99 2.20 0.82 2.02
CA ILE A 99 1.73 -0.02 0.92
C ILE A 99 2.32 -1.43 0.96
N SER A 100 3.58 -1.61 1.35
CA SER A 100 4.20 -2.95 1.44
C SER A 100 3.58 -3.81 2.56
N ILE A 101 3.16 -3.20 3.67
CA ILE A 101 2.48 -3.91 4.76
C ILE A 101 1.08 -4.32 4.30
N MET A 102 0.36 -3.41 3.63
CA MET A 102 -0.95 -3.72 3.03
C MET A 102 -0.84 -4.84 2.00
N GLN A 103 0.19 -4.83 1.15
CA GLN A 103 0.43 -5.86 0.14
C GLN A 103 0.74 -7.23 0.75
N LEU A 104 1.59 -7.27 1.78
CA LEU A 104 1.88 -8.51 2.52
C LEU A 104 0.61 -9.07 3.16
N TRP A 105 -0.20 -8.19 3.73
CA TRP A 105 -1.47 -8.57 4.35
C TRP A 105 -2.49 -9.09 3.32
N LEU A 106 -2.62 -8.44 2.17
CA LEU A 106 -3.45 -8.94 1.07
C LEU A 106 -2.98 -10.31 0.57
N LEU A 107 -1.66 -10.55 0.53
CA LEU A 107 -1.11 -11.86 0.18
C LEU A 107 -1.49 -12.93 1.21
N TYR A 108 -1.42 -12.61 2.50
CA TYR A 108 -1.86 -13.51 3.58
C TYR A 108 -3.34 -13.87 3.47
N ILE A 109 -4.21 -12.89 3.21
CA ILE A 109 -5.65 -13.14 3.05
C ILE A 109 -5.95 -13.94 1.78
N HIS A 110 -5.25 -13.65 0.69
CA HIS A 110 -5.36 -14.45 -0.52
C HIS A 110 -5.01 -15.92 -0.26
N ASP A 111 -3.93 -16.18 0.47
CA ASP A 111 -3.53 -17.53 0.89
C ASP A 111 -4.61 -18.20 1.76
N LEU A 112 -5.14 -17.48 2.76
CA LEU A 112 -6.26 -17.94 3.59
C LEU A 112 -7.50 -18.34 2.77
N CYS A 113 -7.87 -17.53 1.77
CA CYS A 113 -9.00 -17.83 0.90
C CYS A 113 -8.71 -19.02 -0.01
N THR A 114 -7.52 -19.09 -0.61
CA THR A 114 -7.18 -20.13 -1.58
C THR A 114 -7.03 -21.50 -0.94
N ASN A 115 -6.50 -21.56 0.29
CA ASN A 115 -6.28 -22.81 1.01
C ASN A 115 -7.53 -23.35 1.71
N ASN A 116 -8.66 -22.64 1.62
CA ASN A 116 -9.92 -23.06 2.23
C ASN A 116 -10.97 -23.29 1.13
N ASP A 117 -11.19 -24.56 0.79
CA ASP A 117 -12.09 -25.01 -0.27
C ASP A 117 -13.52 -24.43 -0.17
N ASN A 118 -13.96 -24.08 1.05
CA ASN A 118 -15.29 -23.50 1.28
C ASN A 118 -15.40 -22.02 0.85
N ILE A 119 -14.29 -21.28 0.78
CA ILE A 119 -14.28 -19.83 0.48
C ILE A 119 -13.43 -19.46 -0.74
N ALA A 120 -12.63 -20.39 -1.28
CA ALA A 120 -11.72 -20.16 -2.42
C ALA A 120 -12.41 -19.57 -3.67
N ASN A 121 -13.69 -19.90 -3.88
CA ASN A 121 -14.46 -19.41 -5.03
C ASN A 121 -15.41 -18.24 -4.68
N ILE A 122 -15.42 -17.77 -3.43
CA ILE A 122 -16.35 -16.73 -2.95
C ILE A 122 -15.71 -15.34 -3.05
N TYR A 123 -14.42 -15.22 -2.74
CA TYR A 123 -13.71 -13.94 -2.66
C TYR A 123 -12.63 -13.80 -3.71
N GLY A 124 -12.60 -12.64 -4.39
CA GLY A 124 -11.51 -12.25 -5.30
C GLY A 124 -10.97 -10.88 -4.92
N PHE A 125 -9.64 -10.77 -4.80
CA PHE A 125 -8.97 -9.52 -4.42
C PHE A 125 -8.38 -8.83 -5.66
N MET A 126 -8.71 -7.56 -5.86
CA MET A 126 -8.02 -6.73 -6.85
C MET A 126 -6.65 -6.33 -6.31
N GLY A 127 -5.58 -6.95 -6.82
CA GLY A 127 -4.21 -6.54 -6.54
C GLY A 127 -3.91 -5.13 -7.04
N LEU A 128 -2.85 -4.50 -6.52
CA LEU A 128 -2.40 -3.16 -6.94
C LEU A 128 -1.86 -3.10 -8.39
N HIS A 129 -1.78 -4.22 -9.12
CA HIS A 129 -1.71 -4.36 -10.59
C HIS A 129 -2.29 -5.74 -11.01
N PRO A 130 -2.74 -5.93 -12.28
CA PRO A 130 -3.95 -6.69 -12.59
C PRO A 130 -3.72 -8.20 -12.79
N ILE A 131 -4.72 -9.02 -12.41
CA ILE A 131 -4.79 -10.43 -12.80
C ILE A 131 -6.15 -10.76 -13.42
N GLN A 132 -6.04 -11.55 -14.50
CA GLN A 132 -7.07 -12.27 -15.22
C GLN A 132 -7.62 -13.46 -14.41
N ASN A 133 -8.92 -13.71 -14.61
CA ASN A 133 -9.63 -15.00 -14.54
C ASN A 133 -9.82 -15.65 -13.17
N VAL A 134 -10.82 -16.51 -12.92
CA VAL A 134 -12.13 -16.89 -13.52
C VAL A 134 -12.77 -17.72 -12.42
N GLY A 135 -14.04 -17.47 -12.07
CA GLY A 135 -14.81 -18.29 -11.15
C GLY A 135 -16.16 -18.63 -11.77
N ASN A 136 -16.31 -19.90 -12.18
CA ASN A 136 -17.58 -20.46 -12.64
C ASN A 136 -18.37 -20.97 -11.43
N THR A 137 -19.37 -20.21 -10.97
CA THR A 137 -20.54 -20.79 -10.32
C THR A 137 -21.74 -19.91 -10.61
N ALA A 138 -22.71 -20.51 -11.28
CA ALA A 138 -24.00 -19.90 -11.56
C ALA A 138 -24.87 -19.99 -10.30
N ASP A 139 -24.76 -19.02 -9.38
CA ASP A 139 -25.93 -18.43 -8.73
C ASP A 139 -25.62 -17.13 -7.95
N ASP A 140 -26.60 -16.24 -7.96
CA ASP A 140 -26.84 -15.04 -7.15
C ASP A 140 -25.78 -13.94 -6.94
N GLN A 141 -25.99 -12.85 -7.71
CA GLN A 141 -25.45 -11.49 -7.53
C GLN A 141 -23.93 -11.40 -7.35
N ASN A 142 -23.22 -11.16 -8.46
CA ASN A 142 -21.84 -10.66 -8.46
C ASN A 142 -21.76 -9.30 -7.76
N ASN A 143 -21.59 -9.31 -6.44
CA ASN A 143 -21.42 -8.12 -5.61
C ASN A 143 -19.94 -7.73 -5.63
N VAL A 144 -19.64 -6.54 -6.18
CA VAL A 144 -18.29 -5.98 -6.11
C VAL A 144 -18.22 -5.05 -4.91
N VAL A 145 -17.50 -5.49 -3.88
CA VAL A 145 -17.30 -4.70 -2.66
C VAL A 145 -16.00 -3.92 -2.79
N ALA A 146 -16.14 -2.61 -2.84
CA ALA A 146 -15.05 -1.65 -2.94
C ALA A 146 -14.72 -1.12 -1.54
N LEU A 147 -13.65 -1.62 -0.94
CA LEU A 147 -13.14 -1.11 0.34
C LEU A 147 -12.09 -0.05 0.08
N TYR A 148 -12.46 1.21 0.26
CA TYR A 148 -11.55 2.34 0.12
C TYR A 148 -11.64 3.23 1.35
N SER A 149 -10.48 3.64 1.87
CA SER A 149 -10.40 4.81 2.72
C SER A 149 -10.26 6.06 1.85
N LEU A 150 -11.39 6.55 1.35
CA LEU A 150 -11.46 7.87 0.75
C LEU A 150 -12.21 8.80 1.69
N HIS A 151 -11.67 10.00 1.88
CA HIS A 151 -12.42 11.13 2.46
C HIS A 151 -13.59 11.56 1.55
N ASN A 152 -13.68 10.98 0.34
CA ASN A 152 -14.69 11.25 -0.67
C ASN A 152 -15.46 9.96 -0.99
N LYS A 153 -16.78 9.97 -0.77
CA LYS A 153 -17.69 8.83 -1.01
C LYS A 153 -17.91 8.49 -2.49
N ARG A 154 -16.99 8.86 -3.38
CA ARG A 154 -17.10 8.70 -4.83
C ARG A 154 -15.98 7.79 -5.30
N ILE A 155 -16.35 6.70 -5.96
CA ILE A 155 -15.42 5.84 -6.70
C ILE A 155 -14.90 6.65 -7.88
N ASP A 156 -13.60 6.50 -8.13
CA ASP A 156 -12.99 7.00 -9.34
C ASP A 156 -13.73 6.46 -10.60
N HIS A 157 -14.05 7.36 -11.52
CA HIS A 157 -14.84 7.02 -12.70
C HIS A 157 -14.15 5.96 -13.57
N GLU A 158 -12.82 5.95 -13.61
CA GLU A 158 -12.02 4.97 -14.34
C GLU A 158 -12.13 3.59 -13.70
N ILE A 159 -11.99 3.50 -12.38
CA ILE A 159 -12.15 2.23 -11.64
C ILE A 159 -13.56 1.67 -11.83
N LYS A 160 -14.58 2.53 -11.67
CA LYS A 160 -15.97 2.14 -11.87
C LYS A 160 -16.21 1.59 -13.27
N SER A 161 -15.73 2.30 -14.30
CA SER A 161 -15.86 1.89 -15.70
C SER A 161 -15.18 0.55 -15.98
N LYS A 162 -13.97 0.34 -15.44
CA LYS A 162 -13.22 -0.92 -15.59
C LYS A 162 -13.97 -2.11 -14.99
N VAL A 163 -14.48 -1.95 -13.77
CA VAL A 163 -15.26 -3.02 -13.09
C VAL A 163 -16.56 -3.32 -13.83
N GLU A 164 -17.31 -2.28 -14.23
CA GLU A 164 -18.56 -2.45 -14.99
C GLU A 164 -18.31 -3.14 -16.33
N SER A 165 -17.23 -2.79 -17.03
CA SER A 165 -16.82 -3.43 -18.29
C SER A 165 -16.43 -4.90 -18.11
N ALA A 166 -15.64 -5.21 -17.08
CA ALA A 166 -15.23 -6.58 -16.78
C ALA A 166 -16.44 -7.47 -16.44
N MET A 167 -17.42 -6.94 -15.70
CA MET A 167 -18.67 -7.65 -15.41
C MET A 167 -19.56 -7.85 -16.64
N ASP A 168 -19.67 -6.85 -17.52
CA ASP A 168 -20.44 -7.00 -18.77
C ASP A 168 -19.84 -8.09 -19.66
N GLU A 169 -18.51 -8.13 -19.75
CA GLU A 169 -17.78 -9.17 -20.48
C GLU A 169 -18.02 -10.56 -19.88
N TYR A 170 -17.93 -10.69 -18.56
CA TYR A 170 -18.24 -11.95 -17.87
C TYR A 170 -19.64 -12.45 -18.18
N HIS A 171 -20.66 -11.59 -18.07
CA HIS A 171 -22.03 -11.98 -18.41
C HIS A 171 -22.18 -12.37 -19.88
N ARG A 172 -21.44 -11.72 -20.79
CA ARG A 172 -21.40 -12.08 -22.21
C ARG A 172 -20.80 -13.47 -22.43
N MET A 173 -19.71 -13.79 -21.75
CA MET A 173 -19.10 -15.13 -21.79
C MET A 173 -20.04 -16.21 -21.24
N MET A 174 -20.86 -15.87 -20.24
CA MET A 174 -21.89 -16.76 -19.68
C MET A 174 -23.16 -16.88 -20.54
N GLY A 175 -23.20 -16.28 -21.74
CA GLY A 175 -24.34 -16.37 -22.65
C GLY A 175 -25.57 -15.55 -22.22
N LEU A 176 -25.42 -14.62 -21.27
CA LEU A 176 -26.52 -13.77 -20.82
C LEU A 176 -26.82 -12.67 -21.84
N GLY A 177 -28.07 -12.64 -22.30
CA GLY A 177 -28.60 -11.56 -23.13
C GLY A 177 -28.53 -10.20 -22.43
N SER A 178 -28.43 -9.12 -23.21
CA SER A 178 -28.22 -7.74 -22.71
C SER A 178 -29.21 -7.33 -21.61
N THR A 179 -30.46 -7.78 -21.68
CA THR A 179 -31.52 -7.48 -20.70
C THR A 179 -31.36 -8.19 -19.36
N ASN A 180 -30.57 -9.27 -19.29
CA ASN A 180 -30.37 -10.07 -18.08
C ASN A 180 -29.04 -9.75 -17.37
N ARG A 181 -28.23 -8.83 -17.92
CA ARG A 181 -26.95 -8.44 -17.34
C ARG A 181 -27.19 -7.49 -16.17
N LYS A 182 -26.89 -7.96 -14.97
CA LYS A 182 -27.02 -7.16 -13.74
C LYS A 182 -25.80 -6.23 -13.60
N LYS A 183 -26.04 -4.97 -13.25
CA LYS A 183 -24.98 -4.03 -12.89
C LYS A 183 -24.42 -4.35 -11.49
N PRO A 184 -23.15 -4.03 -11.21
CA PRO A 184 -22.60 -4.14 -9.87
C PRO A 184 -23.40 -3.30 -8.88
N ILE A 185 -23.62 -3.86 -7.69
CA ILE A 185 -24.11 -3.11 -6.53
C ILE A 185 -22.90 -2.54 -5.81
N TRP A 186 -22.80 -1.22 -5.77
CA TRP A 186 -21.72 -0.52 -5.06
C TRP A 186 -22.12 -0.21 -3.62
N ILE A 187 -21.32 -0.64 -2.66
CA ILE A 187 -21.55 -0.46 -1.22
C ILE A 187 -20.35 0.29 -0.63
N PHE A 188 -20.62 1.28 0.22
CA PHE A 188 -19.61 2.14 0.83
C PHE A 188 -19.68 2.09 2.35
N PRO A 189 -19.15 1.04 2.98
CA PRO A 189 -18.83 1.07 4.41
C PRO A 189 -17.97 2.30 4.70
N CYS A 190 -18.40 3.16 5.60
CA CYS A 190 -17.66 4.37 5.95
C CYS A 190 -17.77 4.57 7.45
N GLN A 191 -16.88 3.91 8.19
CA GLN A 191 -16.69 4.18 9.60
C GLN A 191 -15.88 5.46 9.80
N THR A 192 -16.20 6.20 10.85
CA THR A 192 -15.47 7.42 11.17
C THR A 192 -14.12 7.06 11.78
N GLN A 193 -13.03 7.44 11.13
CA GLN A 193 -11.70 7.33 11.74
C GLN A 193 -11.42 8.57 12.61
N PRO A 194 -11.10 8.40 13.91
CA PRO A 194 -10.71 9.52 14.77
C PRO A 194 -9.39 10.15 14.34
N ARG A 195 -8.47 9.36 13.79
CA ARG A 195 -7.12 9.82 13.42
C ARG A 195 -6.84 9.64 11.94
N SER A 196 -5.98 10.49 11.40
CA SER A 196 -5.66 10.53 9.96
C SER A 196 -4.80 9.38 9.46
N TYR A 197 -4.26 8.54 10.36
CA TYR A 197 -3.33 7.45 10.04
C TYR A 197 -3.92 6.05 10.20
N GLU A 198 -5.18 5.94 10.63
CA GLU A 198 -5.82 4.66 10.99
C GLU A 198 -6.41 3.92 9.80
N TYR A 199 -6.53 4.59 8.65
CA TYR A 199 -7.26 4.06 7.50
C TYR A 199 -6.82 2.67 7.04
N GLY A 200 -5.51 2.37 7.14
CA GLY A 200 -4.98 1.09 6.71
C GLY A 200 -5.50 -0.05 7.59
N TYR A 201 -5.58 0.18 8.90
CA TYR A 201 -6.07 -0.80 9.87
C TYR A 201 -7.55 -1.08 9.66
N TYR A 202 -8.35 -0.04 9.40
CA TYR A 202 -9.77 -0.21 9.10
C TYR A 202 -9.97 -1.08 7.85
N VAL A 203 -9.22 -0.83 6.77
CA VAL A 203 -9.32 -1.64 5.55
C VAL A 203 -8.95 -3.10 5.81
N ILE A 204 -7.85 -3.33 6.53
CA ILE A 204 -7.39 -4.67 6.93
C ILE A 204 -8.47 -5.39 7.74
N GLU A 205 -8.97 -4.77 8.80
CA GLU A 205 -9.97 -5.37 9.67
C GLU A 205 -11.28 -5.70 8.96
N HIS A 206 -11.76 -4.80 8.10
CA HIS A 206 -12.98 -5.06 7.34
C HIS A 206 -12.80 -6.25 6.40
N ILE A 207 -11.66 -6.34 5.70
CA ILE A 207 -11.39 -7.49 4.83
C ILE A 207 -11.28 -8.77 5.68
N LEU A 208 -10.60 -8.72 6.83
CA LEU A 208 -10.44 -9.87 7.72
C LEU A 208 -11.82 -10.39 8.14
N LYS A 209 -12.65 -9.49 8.68
CA LYS A 209 -14.01 -9.78 9.13
C LYS A 209 -14.87 -10.39 8.03
N ILE A 210 -14.81 -9.83 6.81
CA ILE A 210 -15.56 -10.37 5.66
C ILE A 210 -15.20 -11.83 5.40
N VAL A 211 -13.90 -12.13 5.41
CA VAL A 211 -13.38 -13.47 5.12
C VAL A 211 -13.65 -14.44 6.27
N THR A 212 -13.38 -14.04 7.52
CA THR A 212 -13.55 -14.91 8.70
C THR A 212 -15.01 -15.22 8.99
N ASP A 213 -15.89 -14.23 8.81
CA ASP A 213 -17.32 -14.38 9.09
C ASP A 213 -18.09 -14.90 7.84
N ASN A 214 -17.38 -15.16 6.73
CA ASN A 214 -17.93 -15.59 5.45
C ASN A 214 -19.09 -14.69 4.96
N ILE A 215 -18.91 -13.37 5.09
CA ILE A 215 -19.90 -12.38 4.69
C ILE A 215 -19.95 -12.33 3.16
N ASN A 216 -21.06 -12.78 2.58
CA ASN A 216 -21.36 -12.68 1.16
C ASN A 216 -22.69 -11.94 0.89
N THR A 217 -23.47 -11.67 1.94
CA THR A 217 -24.79 -11.02 1.90
C THR A 217 -24.97 -10.07 3.10
N ALA A 218 -26.12 -9.39 3.18
CA ALA A 218 -26.48 -8.52 4.30
C ALA A 218 -25.47 -7.39 4.61
N TRP A 219 -24.77 -6.91 3.58
CA TRP A 219 -23.71 -5.89 3.68
C TRP A 219 -24.09 -4.64 4.49
N LYS A 220 -25.31 -4.11 4.32
CA LYS A 220 -25.78 -2.98 5.13
C LYS A 220 -25.86 -3.33 6.61
N HIS A 221 -26.43 -4.48 6.96
CA HIS A 221 -26.48 -4.90 8.36
C HIS A 221 -25.09 -5.02 8.99
N ASN A 222 -24.12 -5.56 8.24
CA ASN A 222 -22.76 -5.79 8.75
C ASN A 222 -21.89 -4.53 8.81
N PHE A 223 -22.18 -3.51 7.97
CA PHE A 223 -21.27 -2.37 7.77
C PHE A 223 -21.93 -0.98 7.85
N ASP A 224 -23.23 -0.87 8.17
CA ASP A 224 -23.93 0.40 8.39
C ASP A 224 -23.68 0.99 9.79
N ASN A 225 -22.45 0.81 10.30
CA ASN A 225 -21.97 1.48 11.48
C ASN A 225 -21.11 2.68 11.06
N SER A 226 -21.45 3.86 11.54
CA SER A 226 -20.72 5.11 11.26
C SER A 226 -19.73 5.48 12.38
N GLY A 227 -19.77 4.77 13.52
CA GLY A 227 -18.87 5.00 14.64
C GLY A 227 -17.41 4.59 14.36
N PRO A 228 -16.47 4.99 15.22
CA PRO A 228 -15.09 4.54 15.15
C PRO A 228 -14.96 3.06 15.52
N MET A 229 -13.94 2.40 14.97
CA MET A 229 -13.59 1.03 15.33
C MET A 229 -13.02 1.03 16.76
N PRO A 230 -13.40 0.06 17.61
CA PRO A 230 -12.81 -0.09 18.94
C PRO A 230 -11.28 -0.19 18.88
N ASP A 231 -10.59 0.48 19.81
CA ASP A 231 -9.12 0.43 19.90
C ASP A 231 -8.59 -1.01 20.10
N GLU A 232 -9.40 -1.88 20.73
CA GLU A 232 -9.09 -3.30 20.94
C GLU A 232 -9.00 -4.08 19.63
N ASP A 233 -9.88 -3.77 18.68
CA ASP A 233 -9.89 -4.43 17.36
C ASP A 233 -8.67 -3.99 16.54
N ILE A 234 -8.33 -2.70 16.59
CA ILE A 234 -7.13 -2.15 15.92
C ILE A 234 -5.84 -2.76 16.51
N ALA A 235 -5.80 -3.03 17.81
CA ALA A 235 -4.65 -3.62 18.49
C ALA A 235 -4.52 -5.14 18.29
N SER A 236 -5.52 -5.79 17.70
CA SER A 236 -5.56 -7.25 17.47
C SER A 236 -5.05 -7.70 16.09
N ILE A 237 -4.74 -6.73 15.21
CA ILE A 237 -4.14 -6.90 13.86
C ILE A 237 -2.66 -7.29 13.95
#